data_AF-A0A962EBS2-F1
#
_entry.id   AF-A0A962EBS2-F1
#
_cell.length_a   1.000
_cell.length_b   1.000
_cell.length_c   1.000
_cell.angle_alpha   90.00
_cell.angle_beta   90.00
_cell.angle_gamma   90.00
#
_symmetry.space_group_name_H-M   'P 1'
#
loop_
_entity.id
_entity.type
_entity.pdbx_description
1 polymer ?
#
loop_
_entity_poly.entity_id
_entity_poly.type
_entity_poly.pdbx_seq_one_letter_code
_entity_poly.pdbx_strand_id
1 'polypeptide(L)' 'MSNTVAFTDSRTGKTAEMPLVEGVLGDPAIDIAKLNKDLGLFTFDPGFVSTCSTKSAITYIDGDQGILL' A
#
# COMPACT_ATOMS: atom_id res chain seq x y z
N MET A 1 12.56 -10.63 9.31
CA MET A 1 11.13 -10.85 9.58
C MET A 1 10.36 -10.54 8.31
N SER A 2 9.35 -11.32 7.95
CA SER A 2 8.52 -11.04 6.78
C SER A 2 7.71 -9.76 7.05
N ASN A 3 7.90 -8.72 6.24
CA ASN A 3 7.24 -7.43 6.44
C ASN A 3 5.93 -7.41 5.65
N THR A 4 4.87 -7.96 6.24
CA THR A 4 3.56 -8.17 5.59
C THR A 4 2.43 -7.60 6.44
N VAL A 5 1.31 -7.28 5.80
CA VAL A 5 0.04 -6.88 6.42
C VAL A 5 -1.03 -7.90 6.06
N ALA A 6 -1.77 -8.37 7.07
CA ALA A 6 -2.85 -9.34 6.89
C ALA A 6 -4.17 -8.65 6.54
N PHE A 7 -4.78 -9.05 5.42
CA PHE A 7 -6.13 -8.66 5.01
C PHE A 7 -7.09 -9.80 5.33
N THR A 8 -8.13 -9.52 6.11
CA THR A 8 -9.13 -10.53 6.47
C THR A 8 -10.51 -10.09 6.00
N ASP A 9 -11.14 -10.88 5.13
CA ASP A 9 -12.54 -10.67 4.75
C ASP A 9 -13.45 -11.29 5.81
N SER A 10 -14.10 -10.44 6.61
CA SER A 10 -15.00 -10.87 7.69
C SER A 10 -16.23 -11.66 7.20
N ARG A 11 -16.59 -11.58 5.91
CA ARG A 11 -17.73 -12.32 5.34
C ARG A 11 -17.39 -13.77 5.07
N THR A 12 -16.13 -14.05 4.71
CA THR A 12 -15.68 -15.38 4.29
C THR A 12 -14.69 -16.01 5.27
N GLY A 13 -14.13 -15.22 6.21
CA GLY A 13 -13.08 -15.62 7.12
C GLY A 13 -11.73 -15.84 6.44
N LYS A 14 -11.60 -15.55 5.14
CA LYS A 14 -10.33 -15.72 4.41
C LYS A 14 -9.37 -14.60 4.78
N THR A 15 -8.13 -14.99 5.05
CA THR A 15 -7.01 -14.09 5.28
C THR A 15 -5.94 -14.28 4.21
N ALA A 16 -5.38 -13.17 3.74
CA ALA A 16 -4.22 -13.15 2.85
C ALA A 16 -3.20 -12.14 3.37
N GLU A 17 -1.92 -12.45 3.21
CA GLU A 17 -0.83 -11.55 3.58
C GLU A 17 -0.33 -10.79 2.35
N MET A 18 -0.27 -9.47 2.47
CA MET A 18 0.24 -8.57 1.44
C MET A 18 1.60 -8.03 1.88
N PRO A 19 2.64 -8.06 1.04
CA PRO A 19 3.94 -7.53 1.41
C PRO A 19 3.92 -6.00 1.45
N LEU A 20 4.80 -5.44 2.27
CA LEU A 20 5.06 -4.00 2.31
C LEU A 20 6.11 -3.61 1.27
N VAL A 21 5.93 -2.43 0.70
CA VAL A 21 6.87 -1.75 -0.19
C VAL A 21 7.36 -0.51 0.53
N GLU A 22 8.63 -0.52 0.92
CA GLU A 22 9.25 0.57 1.68
C GLU A 22 10.05 1.51 0.75
N GLY A 23 9.87 2.81 0.98
CA GLY A 23 10.72 3.85 0.40
C GLY A 23 11.92 4.17 1.30
N VAL A 24 12.79 5.07 0.84
CA VAL A 24 13.85 5.65 1.69
C VAL A 24 13.26 6.64 2.70
N LEU A 25 12.18 7.34 2.30
CA LEU A 25 11.42 8.32 3.08
C LEU A 25 9.92 8.08 2.86
N GLY A 26 9.10 8.59 3.78
CA GLY A 26 7.65 8.46 3.76
C GLY A 26 7.13 7.12 4.28
N ASP A 27 5.81 6.98 4.25
CA ASP A 27 5.12 5.80 4.76
C ASP A 27 5.25 4.58 3.82
N PRO A 28 5.29 3.35 4.36
CA PRO A 28 5.31 2.14 3.56
C PRO A 28 3.97 1.93 2.84
N ALA A 29 4.03 1.47 1.60
CA ALA A 29 2.86 1.07 0.81
C ALA A 29 2.57 -0.43 0.95
N ILE A 30 1.32 -0.83 0.79
CA ILE A 30 0.92 -2.24 0.75
C ILE A 30 0.86 -2.69 -0.71
N ASP A 31 1.59 -3.74 -1.07
CA ASP A 31 1.49 -4.36 -2.41
C ASP A 31 0.22 -5.21 -2.51
N ILE A 32 -0.80 -4.64 -3.13
CA ILE A 32 -2.10 -5.25 -3.34
C ILE A 32 -2.23 -6.00 -4.68
N ALA A 33 -1.13 -6.26 -5.41
CA ALA A 33 -1.20 -6.89 -6.73
C ALA A 33 -1.86 -8.27 -6.73
N LYS A 34 -1.80 -8.98 -5.60
CA LYS A 34 -2.43 -10.30 -5.41
C LYS A 34 -3.79 -10.25 -4.71
N LEU A 35 -4.25 -9.08 -4.26
CA LEU A 35 -5.47 -8.94 -3.45
C LEU A 35 -6.69 -9.55 -4.15
N ASN A 36 -6.86 -9.27 -5.44
CA ASN A 36 -7.98 -9.81 -6.20
C ASN A 36 -7.87 -11.32 -6.40
N LYS A 37 -6.66 -11.83 -6.67
CA LYS A 37 -6.42 -13.27 -6.84
C LYS A 37 -6.70 -14.05 -5.55
N ASP A 38 -6.28 -13.50 -4.42
CA ASP A 38 -6.27 -14.24 -3.14
C ASP A 38 -7.59 -14.07 -2.38
N LEU A 39 -8.20 -12.88 -2.41
CA LEU A 39 -9.44 -12.56 -1.67
C LEU A 39 -10.64 -12.22 -2.57
N GLY A 40 -10.46 -12.07 -3.88
CA GLY A 40 -11.56 -11.66 -4.79
C GLY A 40 -11.98 -10.20 -4.64
N LEU A 41 -11.11 -9.36 -4.07
CA LEU A 41 -11.40 -7.96 -3.76
C LEU A 41 -10.68 -7.00 -4.70
N PHE A 42 -11.30 -5.86 -4.96
CA PHE A 42 -10.62 -4.68 -5.51
C PHE A 42 -10.56 -3.60 -4.44
N THR A 43 -9.56 -2.73 -4.54
CA THR A 43 -9.57 -1.47 -3.80
C THR A 43 -10.46 -0.46 -4.53
N PHE A 44 -11.07 0.43 -3.76
CA PHE A 44 -11.85 1.54 -4.29
C PHE A 44 -11.29 2.82 -3.68
N ASP A 45 -10.49 3.53 -4.48
CA ASP A 45 -9.81 4.77 -4.08
C ASP A 45 -9.98 5.84 -5.18
N PRO A 46 -11.14 6.51 -5.22
CA PRO A 46 -11.42 7.52 -6.24
C PRO A 46 -10.44 8.69 -6.08
N GLY A 47 -9.65 8.94 -7.12
CA GLY A 47 -8.63 9.99 -7.13
C GLY A 47 -7.24 9.53 -6.67
N PHE A 48 -7.06 8.26 -6.32
CA PHE A 48 -5.76 7.66 -5.98
C PHE A 48 -5.06 8.32 -4.78
N VAL A 49 -5.82 8.87 -3.84
CA VAL A 49 -5.26 9.64 -2.71
C VAL A 49 -4.46 8.74 -1.77
N SER A 50 -4.80 7.44 -1.70
CA SER A 50 -4.13 6.44 -0.87
C SER A 50 -3.50 5.32 -1.71
N THR A 51 -3.21 5.59 -2.99
CA THR A 51 -2.63 4.61 -3.91
C THR A 51 -1.27 5.08 -4.45
N CYS A 52 -0.20 4.42 -4.04
CA CYS A 52 1.13 4.62 -4.60
C CYS A 52 1.24 3.94 -5.98
N SER A 53 1.13 4.72 -7.06
CA SER A 53 1.11 4.19 -8.43
C SER A 53 2.48 3.80 -8.98
N THR A 54 3.57 4.42 -8.48
CA THR A 54 4.92 4.18 -8.97
C THR A 54 5.98 4.37 -7.89
N LYS A 55 7.15 3.77 -8.10
CA LYS A 55 8.36 4.11 -7.36
C LYS A 55 9.01 5.30 -8.04
N SER A 56 9.41 6.29 -7.25
CA SER A 56 10.10 7.48 -7.75
C SER A 56 11.35 7.74 -6.93
N ALA A 57 12.37 8.30 -7.60
CA ALA A 57 13.58 8.82 -6.98
C ALA A 57 13.83 10.29 -7.37
N ILE A 58 12.81 10.96 -7.92
CA ILE A 58 12.94 12.32 -8.46
C ILE A 58 12.61 13.37 -7.40
N THR A 59 11.48 13.22 -6.70
CA THR A 59 10.99 14.23 -5.75
C THR A 59 10.32 13.57 -4.55
N TYR A 60 10.50 14.16 -3.37
CA TYR A 60 9.81 13.80 -2.13
C TYR A 60 9.18 15.05 -1.49
N ILE A 61 7.98 14.88 -0.95
CA ILE A 61 7.22 15.96 -0.29
C ILE A 61 6.72 15.46 1.06
N ASP A 62 6.98 16.24 2.11
CA ASP A 62 6.36 16.12 3.43
C ASP A 62 5.77 17.47 3.83
N GLY A 63 4.45 17.59 3.76
CA GLY A 63 3.76 18.84 4.03
C GLY A 63 3.77 19.24 5.51
N ASP A 64 3.76 18.25 6.41
CA ASP A 64 3.71 18.49 7.85
C ASP A 64 5.04 19.04 8.36
N GLN A 65 6.14 18.56 7.80
CA GLN A 65 7.49 19.05 8.10
C GLN A 65 7.96 20.18 7.17
N GLY A 66 7.20 20.50 6.12
CA GLY A 66 7.59 21.51 5.13
C GLY A 66 8.81 21.12 4.29
N ILE A 67 8.97 19.83 3.96
CA ILE A 67 10.11 19.29 3.19
C ILE A 67 9.72 19.14 1.71
N LEU A 68 10.61 19.60 0.84
CA LEU A 68 10.59 19.39 -0.61
C LEU A 68 12.02 19.05 -1.07
N LEU A 69 12.22 17.83 -1.58
CA LEU A 69 13.50 17.33 -2.10
C LEU A 69 13.40 17.00 -3.58
#